data_AF-A0A1H6RR23-F1
#
_entry.id   AF-A0A1H6RR23-F1
#
_cell.length_a   1.000
_cell.length_b   1.000
_cell.length_c   1.000
_cell.angle_alpha   90.00
_cell.angle_beta   90.00
_cell.angle_gamma   90.00
#
_symmetry.space_group_name_H-M   'P 1'
#
loop_
_entity.id
_entity.type
_entity.pdbx_description
1 polymer ?
#
loop_
_entity_poly.entity_id
_entity_poly.type
_entity_poly.pdbx_seq_one_letter_code
_entity_poly.pdbx_strand_id
1 'polypeptide(L)'
;MFAELAPRSALNAEFASDAHGLYTTLHGEERAQFVALLNEHLGTTQQVCGFAREVRWRLRKLNYQAIKELFKGLDLATQQFVTFLQGRVESLSGASAQQVFLAATLQEAEQAAGFRECFQEIHQLSQQLTGLVERTQRFMDRAVDAGDYATANLVSEVLYRANQLVCKIKLDIPTGASFTSECRQPTRPNSYFSTMEVWAQSPGLMGISAAESYRF
;
A
#
# COMPACT_ATOMS: atom_id res chain seq x y z
N MET A 1 -55.54 7.46 -28.53
CA MET A 1 -54.47 7.12 -29.48
C MET A 1 -53.18 7.14 -28.68
N PHE A 2 -52.84 6.02 -28.06
CA PHE A 2 -51.62 5.90 -27.26
C PHE A 2 -50.48 5.65 -28.24
N ALA A 3 -49.48 6.53 -28.27
CA ALA A 3 -48.28 6.29 -29.03
C ALA A 3 -47.62 5.02 -28.47
N GLU A 4 -47.52 3.98 -29.30
CA GLU A 4 -46.67 2.83 -29.04
C GLU A 4 -45.26 3.36 -28.85
N LEU A 5 -44.83 3.46 -27.59
CA LEU A 5 -43.44 3.62 -27.23
C LEU A 5 -42.74 2.34 -27.71
N ALA A 6 -42.13 2.42 -28.89
CA ALA A 6 -41.23 1.41 -29.39
C ALA A 6 -40.26 1.04 -28.26
N PRO A 7 -40.07 -0.25 -27.93
CA PRO A 7 -39.12 -0.64 -26.91
C PRO A 7 -37.76 -0.08 -27.34
N ARG A 8 -37.14 0.74 -26.48
CA ARG A 8 -35.81 1.30 -26.68
C ARG A 8 -34.79 0.16 -26.77
N SER A 9 -34.70 -0.48 -27.93
CA SER A 9 -33.77 -1.56 -28.24
C SER A 9 -32.30 -1.11 -28.25
N ALA A 10 -32.05 0.20 -28.16
CA ALA A 10 -30.72 0.79 -28.05
C ALA A 10 -30.19 0.94 -26.61
N LEU A 11 -31.02 0.72 -25.56
CA LEU A 11 -30.55 0.73 -24.16
C LEU A 11 -29.96 -0.61 -23.72
N ASN A 12 -30.04 -1.64 -24.56
CA ASN A 12 -29.49 -2.98 -24.30
C ASN A 12 -28.07 -3.15 -24.85
N ALA A 13 -27.47 -2.08 -25.38
CA ALA A 13 -26.07 -2.09 -25.71
C ALA A 13 -25.27 -2.07 -24.41
N GLU A 14 -24.62 -3.20 -24.13
CA GLU A 14 -23.34 -3.23 -23.44
C GLU A 14 -23.43 -2.95 -21.92
N PHE A 15 -23.90 -3.94 -21.15
CA PHE A 15 -23.54 -4.11 -19.74
C PHE A 15 -22.82 -5.43 -19.52
N ALA A 16 -21.63 -5.39 -18.90
CA ALA A 16 -20.72 -6.52 -18.79
C ALA A 16 -21.02 -7.08 -17.42
N SER A 17 -21.71 -8.22 -17.43
CA SER A 17 -21.88 -8.97 -16.20
C SER A 17 -20.50 -9.46 -15.76
N ASP A 18 -20.05 -8.98 -14.62
CA ASP A 18 -18.97 -9.60 -13.87
C ASP A 18 -19.37 -11.05 -13.52
N ALA A 19 -18.41 -11.92 -13.14
CA ALA A 19 -18.71 -13.32 -12.77
C ALA A 19 -19.74 -13.45 -11.61
N HIS A 20 -19.98 -12.34 -10.89
CA HIS A 20 -20.95 -12.21 -9.80
C HIS A 20 -22.25 -11.49 -10.19
N GLY A 21 -22.49 -11.21 -11.47
CA GLY A 21 -23.72 -10.57 -11.96
C GLY A 21 -23.82 -9.06 -11.71
N LEU A 22 -22.71 -8.41 -11.32
CA LEU A 22 -22.62 -6.95 -11.29
C LEU A 22 -22.44 -6.43 -12.71
N TYR A 23 -23.37 -5.60 -13.16
CA TYR A 23 -23.32 -4.95 -14.45
C TYR A 23 -22.41 -3.73 -14.38
N THR A 24 -21.25 -3.81 -15.02
CA THR A 24 -20.36 -2.67 -15.24
C THR A 24 -20.53 -2.17 -16.67
N THR A 25 -20.30 -0.88 -16.91
CA THR A 25 -20.20 -0.33 -18.29
C THR A 25 -18.81 -0.58 -18.90
N LEU A 26 -17.93 -1.33 -18.24
CA LEU A 26 -16.64 -1.70 -18.79
C LEU A 26 -16.82 -2.75 -19.89
N HIS A 27 -16.72 -2.30 -21.13
CA HIS A 27 -16.90 -3.13 -22.32
C HIS A 27 -15.71 -3.08 -23.28
N GLY A 28 -15.63 -4.11 -24.12
CA GLY A 28 -14.69 -4.15 -25.25
C GLY A 28 -13.29 -3.72 -24.86
N GLU A 29 -12.83 -2.64 -25.49
CA GLU A 29 -11.50 -2.08 -25.26
C GLU A 29 -11.31 -1.46 -23.87
N GLU A 30 -12.34 -0.82 -23.28
CA GLU A 30 -12.22 -0.21 -21.95
C GLU A 30 -12.03 -1.27 -20.86
N ARG A 31 -12.74 -2.40 -20.99
CA ARG A 31 -12.54 -3.56 -20.11
C ARG A 31 -11.13 -4.12 -20.26
N ALA A 32 -10.63 -4.26 -21.49
CA ALA A 32 -9.28 -4.76 -21.74
C ALA A 32 -8.20 -3.83 -21.16
N GLN A 33 -8.35 -2.52 -21.32
CA GLN A 33 -7.46 -1.51 -20.74
C GLN A 33 -7.50 -1.54 -19.21
N PHE A 34 -8.68 -1.69 -18.61
CA PHE A 34 -8.81 -1.77 -17.15
C PHE A 34 -8.18 -3.05 -16.61
N VAL A 35 -8.41 -4.19 -17.26
CA VAL A 35 -7.77 -5.48 -16.89
C VAL A 35 -6.25 -5.41 -17.05
N ALA A 36 -5.73 -4.77 -18.11
CA ALA A 36 -4.30 -4.56 -18.26
C ALA A 36 -3.73 -3.74 -17.09
N LEU A 37 -4.42 -2.65 -16.70
CA LEU A 37 -4.03 -1.82 -15.56
C LEU A 37 -4.07 -2.60 -14.23
N LEU A 38 -5.08 -3.46 -14.02
CA LEU A 38 -5.15 -4.34 -12.86
C LEU A 38 -4.00 -5.36 -12.83
N ASN A 39 -3.59 -5.88 -13.99
CA ASN A 39 -2.44 -6.77 -14.09
C ASN A 39 -1.13 -6.04 -13.78
N GLU A 40 -0.99 -4.77 -14.16
CA GLU A 40 0.16 -3.95 -13.76
C GLU A 40 0.19 -3.74 -12.23
N HIS A 41 -0.95 -3.36 -11.63
CA HIS A 41 -1.08 -3.30 -10.15
C HIS A 41 -0.71 -4.62 -9.49
N LEU A 42 -1.18 -5.74 -10.06
CA LEU A 42 -0.93 -7.08 -9.56
C LEU A 42 0.56 -7.41 -9.61
N GLY A 43 1.22 -7.19 -10.74
CA GLY A 43 2.64 -7.42 -10.93
C GLY A 43 3.51 -6.61 -9.97
N THR A 44 3.24 -5.29 -9.86
CA THR A 44 3.97 -4.42 -8.93
C THR A 44 3.75 -4.85 -7.47
N THR A 45 2.51 -5.17 -7.09
CA THR A 45 2.19 -5.62 -5.72
C THR A 45 2.86 -6.97 -5.39
N GLN A 46 2.93 -7.89 -6.35
CA GLN A 46 3.63 -9.16 -6.20
C GLN A 46 5.14 -8.96 -5.98
N GLN A 47 5.76 -8.03 -6.69
CA GLN A 47 7.17 -7.69 -6.46
C GLN A 47 7.40 -7.14 -5.05
N VAL A 48 6.54 -6.24 -4.57
CA VAL A 48 6.60 -5.75 -3.18
C VAL A 48 6.46 -6.91 -2.19
N CYS A 49 5.53 -7.83 -2.43
CA CYS A 49 5.34 -9.03 -1.61
C CYS A 49 6.61 -9.91 -1.57
N GLY A 50 7.25 -10.10 -2.73
CA GLY A 50 8.53 -10.82 -2.85
C GLY A 50 9.62 -10.22 -1.96
N PHE A 51 9.90 -8.92 -2.14
CA PHE A 51 10.92 -8.23 -1.32
C PHE A 51 10.55 -8.19 0.17
N ALA A 52 9.28 -8.01 0.52
CA ALA A 52 8.83 -8.05 1.91
C ALA A 52 9.12 -9.42 2.55
N ARG A 53 8.86 -10.52 1.83
CA ARG A 53 9.16 -11.88 2.28
C ARG A 53 10.66 -12.13 2.43
N GLU A 54 11.47 -11.65 1.48
CA GLU A 54 12.94 -11.74 1.56
C GLU A 54 13.47 -11.04 2.82
N VAL A 55 12.99 -9.83 3.10
CA VAL A 55 13.38 -9.09 4.31
C VAL A 55 12.94 -9.85 5.58
N ARG A 56 11.70 -10.35 5.62
CA ARG A 56 11.21 -11.15 6.76
C ARG A 56 12.06 -12.40 6.99
N TRP A 57 12.44 -13.08 5.92
CA TRP A 57 13.28 -14.27 5.99
C TRP A 57 14.62 -13.96 6.65
N ARG A 58 15.27 -12.87 6.23
CA ARG A 58 16.56 -12.43 6.78
C ARG A 58 16.46 -11.96 8.23
N LEU A 59 15.37 -11.28 8.58
CA LEU A 59 15.11 -10.86 9.95
C LEU A 59 14.90 -12.03 10.92
N ARG A 60 14.59 -13.24 10.44
CA ARG A 60 14.34 -14.42 11.29
C ARG A 60 15.47 -14.67 12.29
N LYS A 61 16.73 -14.50 11.88
CA LYS A 61 17.93 -14.73 12.71
C LYS A 61 18.27 -13.55 13.64
N LEU A 62 17.63 -12.39 13.47
CA LEU A 62 17.91 -11.17 14.21
C LEU A 62 16.89 -10.96 15.35
N ASN A 63 17.30 -10.34 16.46
CA ASN A 63 16.42 -10.11 17.62
C ASN A 63 15.66 -8.76 17.59
N TYR A 64 15.33 -8.25 16.39
CA TYR A 64 14.60 -6.99 16.23
C TYR A 64 13.09 -7.23 16.03
N GLN A 65 12.34 -7.31 17.12
CA GLN A 65 10.91 -7.65 17.07
C GLN A 65 10.07 -6.57 16.36
N ALA A 66 10.35 -5.28 16.59
CA ALA A 66 9.60 -4.19 15.96
C ALA A 66 9.66 -4.27 14.42
N ILE A 67 10.87 -4.44 13.86
CA ILE A 67 11.07 -4.55 12.40
C ILE A 67 10.38 -5.82 11.85
N LYS A 68 10.43 -6.94 12.59
CA LYS A 68 9.72 -8.17 12.19
C LYS A 68 8.22 -7.97 12.06
N GLU A 69 7.59 -7.27 13.02
CA GLU A 69 6.15 -7.01 12.96
C GLU A 69 5.77 -6.02 11.85
N LEU A 70 6.60 -5.00 11.57
CA LEU A 70 6.40 -4.09 10.44
C LEU A 70 6.35 -4.86 9.11
N PHE A 71 7.40 -5.65 8.83
CA PHE A 71 7.47 -6.41 7.58
C PHE A 71 6.45 -7.55 7.50
N LYS A 72 6.04 -8.13 8.64
CA LYS A 72 4.92 -9.08 8.68
C LYS A 72 3.60 -8.39 8.33
N GLY A 73 3.36 -7.18 8.84
CA GLY A 73 2.21 -6.38 8.47
C GLY A 73 2.22 -6.00 6.99
N LEU A 74 3.38 -5.63 6.45
CA LEU A 74 3.54 -5.29 5.03
C LEU A 74 3.25 -6.49 4.14
N ASP A 75 3.86 -7.65 4.43
CA ASP A 75 3.63 -8.90 3.69
C ASP A 75 2.14 -9.32 3.72
N LEU A 76 1.48 -9.21 4.88
CA LEU A 76 0.05 -9.50 4.99
C LEU A 76 -0.79 -8.55 4.13
N ALA A 77 -0.52 -7.24 4.18
CA ALA A 77 -1.25 -6.24 3.39
C ALA A 77 -1.04 -6.46 1.89
N THR A 78 0.18 -6.78 1.45
CA THR A 78 0.45 -7.10 0.04
C THR A 78 -0.27 -8.37 -0.40
N GLN A 79 -0.29 -9.43 0.42
CA GLN A 79 -1.00 -10.66 0.09
C GLN A 79 -2.50 -10.44 -0.08
N GLN A 80 -3.12 -9.69 0.84
CA GLN A 80 -4.54 -9.35 0.76
C GLN A 80 -4.87 -8.55 -0.51
N PHE A 81 -3.99 -7.62 -0.90
CA PHE A 81 -4.20 -6.84 -2.12
C PHE A 81 -3.97 -7.67 -3.39
N VAL A 82 -2.97 -8.56 -3.41
CA VAL A 82 -2.76 -9.55 -4.49
C VAL A 82 -4.00 -10.41 -4.68
N THR A 83 -4.55 -10.99 -3.61
CA THR A 83 -5.76 -11.83 -3.70
C THR A 83 -6.95 -11.04 -4.23
N PHE A 84 -7.14 -9.80 -3.78
CA PHE A 84 -8.18 -8.92 -4.30
C PHE A 84 -8.01 -8.66 -5.81
N LEU A 85 -6.81 -8.30 -6.25
CA LEU A 85 -6.52 -8.01 -7.65
C LEU A 85 -6.69 -9.24 -8.54
N GLN A 86 -6.22 -10.40 -8.10
CA GLN A 86 -6.41 -11.68 -8.80
C GLN A 86 -7.90 -11.96 -9.00
N GLY A 87 -8.70 -11.90 -7.92
CA GLY A 87 -10.14 -12.11 -8.02
C GLY A 87 -10.82 -11.13 -8.99
N ARG A 88 -10.39 -9.87 -9.03
CA ARG A 88 -10.92 -8.88 -9.99
C ARG A 88 -10.48 -9.15 -11.42
N VAL A 89 -9.23 -9.51 -11.66
CA VAL A 89 -8.74 -9.88 -12.99
C VAL A 89 -9.46 -11.12 -13.51
N GLU A 90 -9.64 -12.15 -12.69
CA GLU A 90 -10.37 -13.37 -13.07
C GLU A 90 -11.82 -13.06 -13.44
N SER A 91 -12.50 -12.30 -12.58
CA SER A 91 -13.89 -11.94 -12.76
C SER A 91 -14.11 -11.08 -14.03
N LEU A 92 -13.19 -10.14 -14.30
CA LEU A 92 -13.22 -9.27 -15.48
C LEU A 92 -12.58 -9.84 -16.74
N SER A 93 -11.82 -10.93 -16.69
CA SER A 93 -11.26 -11.56 -17.90
C SER A 93 -12.04 -12.80 -18.31
N GLY A 94 -12.78 -13.41 -17.39
CA GLY A 94 -13.42 -14.71 -17.58
C GLY A 94 -12.41 -15.87 -17.65
N ALA A 95 -11.12 -15.61 -17.45
CA ALA A 95 -10.06 -16.61 -17.41
C ALA A 95 -9.67 -16.86 -15.93
N SER A 96 -9.58 -18.13 -15.54
CA SER A 96 -8.99 -18.48 -14.25
C SER A 96 -7.50 -18.15 -14.29
N ALA A 97 -7.06 -17.24 -13.43
CA ALA A 97 -5.68 -16.82 -13.33
C ALA A 97 -4.94 -17.86 -12.49
N GLN A 98 -4.52 -18.95 -13.12
CA GLN A 98 -3.55 -19.86 -12.50
C GLN A 98 -2.17 -19.21 -12.49
N GLN A 99 -1.91 -18.40 -11.47
CA GLN A 99 -0.55 -18.08 -11.04
C GLN A 99 -0.43 -18.35 -9.54
N VAL A 100 -0.16 -19.62 -9.23
CA VAL A 100 0.33 -20.03 -7.92
C VAL A 100 1.74 -19.50 -7.79
N PHE A 101 1.94 -18.49 -6.94
CA PHE A 101 3.29 -18.05 -6.58
C PHE A 101 3.88 -19.08 -5.63
N LEU A 102 4.81 -19.87 -6.16
CA LEU A 102 5.73 -20.65 -5.34
C LEU A 102 6.54 -19.66 -4.50
N ALA A 103 6.59 -19.89 -3.19
CA ALA A 103 7.51 -19.15 -2.33
C ALA A 103 8.94 -19.34 -2.87
N ALA A 104 9.73 -18.26 -2.89
CA ALA A 104 11.14 -18.31 -3.28
C ALA A 104 11.81 -19.48 -2.56
N THR A 105 12.51 -20.30 -3.31
CA THR A 105 13.23 -21.44 -2.76
C THR A 105 14.32 -20.94 -1.80
N LEU A 106 14.75 -21.80 -0.87
CA LEU A 106 15.79 -21.46 0.10
C LEU A 106 17.05 -20.87 -0.55
N GLN A 107 17.40 -21.37 -1.74
CA GLN A 107 18.58 -20.98 -2.50
C GLN A 107 18.45 -19.60 -3.14
N GLU A 108 17.26 -19.22 -3.62
CA GLU A 108 16.99 -17.90 -4.20
C GLU A 108 17.05 -16.80 -3.12
N ALA A 109 16.55 -17.08 -1.92
CA ALA A 109 16.59 -16.13 -0.80
C ALA A 109 18.02 -15.84 -0.30
N GLU A 110 18.94 -16.80 -0.46
CA GLU A 110 20.35 -16.64 -0.08
C GLU A 110 21.15 -15.81 -1.09
N GLN A 111 20.74 -15.80 -2.36
CA GLN A 111 21.37 -14.99 -3.42
C GLN A 111 20.74 -13.60 -3.60
N ALA A 112 19.62 -13.32 -2.91
CA ALA A 112 18.88 -12.07 -3.04
C ALA A 112 19.70 -10.83 -2.63
N ALA A 113 19.29 -9.66 -3.13
CA ALA A 113 19.94 -8.38 -2.88
C ALA A 113 19.98 -8.04 -1.37
N GLY A 114 20.90 -7.19 -0.92
CA GLY A 114 21.04 -6.81 0.50
C GLY A 114 19.80 -6.08 1.04
N PHE A 115 19.71 -5.86 2.37
CA PHE A 115 18.57 -5.16 2.99
C PHE A 115 18.33 -3.78 2.40
N ARG A 116 19.42 -3.05 2.11
CA ARG A 116 19.35 -1.71 1.55
C ARG A 116 18.71 -1.74 0.17
N GLU A 117 19.13 -2.69 -0.66
CA GLU A 117 18.62 -2.89 -2.02
C GLU A 117 17.14 -3.25 -1.95
N CYS A 118 16.73 -4.20 -1.09
CA CYS A 118 15.31 -4.51 -0.91
C CYS A 118 14.47 -3.27 -0.54
N PHE A 119 14.97 -2.41 0.35
CA PHE A 119 14.25 -1.19 0.73
C PHE A 119 14.19 -0.17 -0.41
N GLN A 120 15.27 -0.04 -1.18
CA GLN A 120 15.30 0.82 -2.37
C GLN A 120 14.28 0.33 -3.41
N GLU A 121 14.26 -0.97 -3.69
CA GLU A 121 13.30 -1.59 -4.62
C GLU A 121 11.86 -1.37 -4.14
N ILE A 122 11.55 -1.65 -2.86
CA ILE A 122 10.18 -1.42 -2.35
C ILE A 122 9.78 0.06 -2.46
N HIS A 123 10.70 1.00 -2.22
CA HIS A 123 10.43 2.43 -2.41
C HIS A 123 10.16 2.78 -3.87
N GLN A 124 10.95 2.25 -4.82
CA GLN A 124 10.71 2.45 -6.25
C GLN A 124 9.37 1.86 -6.68
N LEU A 125 9.02 0.66 -6.22
CA LEU A 125 7.73 0.03 -6.48
C LEU A 125 6.58 0.85 -5.89
N SER A 126 6.76 1.50 -4.74
CA SER A 126 5.74 2.39 -4.17
C SER A 126 5.48 3.64 -5.05
N GLN A 127 6.52 4.14 -5.73
CA GLN A 127 6.36 5.23 -6.70
C GLN A 127 5.62 4.74 -7.95
N GLN A 128 5.94 3.53 -8.43
CA GLN A 128 5.19 2.91 -9.53
C GLN A 128 3.72 2.68 -9.17
N LEU A 129 3.42 2.20 -7.96
CA LEU A 129 2.05 2.08 -7.45
C LEU A 129 1.33 3.44 -7.41
N THR A 130 2.04 4.51 -7.05
CA THR A 130 1.46 5.87 -7.08
C THR A 130 1.08 6.28 -8.52
N GLY A 131 1.96 6.04 -9.50
CA GLY A 131 1.63 6.30 -10.91
C GLY A 131 0.50 5.42 -11.45
N LEU A 132 0.37 4.19 -10.94
CA LEU A 132 -0.76 3.31 -11.25
C LEU A 132 -2.08 3.83 -10.65
N VAL A 133 -2.06 4.36 -9.42
CA VAL A 133 -3.22 5.01 -8.77
C VAL A 133 -3.72 6.19 -9.62
N GLU A 134 -2.83 7.04 -10.11
CA GLU A 134 -3.20 8.17 -10.98
C GLU A 134 -3.86 7.71 -12.29
N ARG A 135 -3.37 6.63 -12.89
CA ARG A 135 -4.01 6.05 -14.09
C ARG A 135 -5.36 5.43 -13.78
N THR A 136 -5.51 4.78 -12.62
CA THR A 136 -6.77 4.21 -12.17
C THR A 136 -7.82 5.28 -11.90
N GLN A 137 -7.42 6.44 -11.39
CA GLN A 137 -8.32 7.58 -11.15
C GLN A 137 -9.08 8.01 -12.41
N ARG A 138 -8.46 7.92 -13.60
CA ARG A 138 -9.13 8.26 -14.87
C ARG A 138 -10.30 7.36 -15.22
N PHE A 139 -10.35 6.15 -14.68
CA PHE A 139 -11.53 5.27 -14.82
C PHE A 139 -12.63 5.66 -13.84
N MET A 140 -12.27 6.18 -12.65
CA MET A 140 -13.24 6.72 -11.70
C MET A 140 -13.94 7.94 -12.29
N ASP A 141 -13.17 8.89 -12.82
CA ASP A 141 -13.70 10.14 -13.37
C ASP A 141 -14.69 9.84 -14.52
N ARG A 142 -14.31 8.95 -15.45
CA ARG A 142 -15.20 8.49 -16.53
C ARG A 142 -16.46 7.78 -16.02
N ALA A 143 -16.32 6.92 -15.01
CA ALA A 143 -17.47 6.20 -14.45
C ALA A 143 -18.45 7.17 -13.77
N VAL A 144 -17.94 8.20 -13.07
CA VAL A 144 -18.77 9.25 -12.46
C VAL A 144 -19.48 10.08 -13.53
N ASP A 145 -18.78 10.49 -14.59
CA ASP A 145 -19.36 11.25 -15.70
C ASP A 145 -20.45 10.46 -16.44
N ALA A 146 -20.28 9.15 -16.55
CA ALA A 146 -21.26 8.24 -17.16
C ALA A 146 -22.40 7.82 -16.20
N GLY A 147 -22.30 8.12 -14.90
CA GLY A 147 -23.23 7.63 -13.89
C GLY A 147 -23.14 6.12 -13.61
N ASP A 148 -22.04 5.47 -13.98
CA ASP A 148 -21.77 4.06 -13.67
C ASP A 148 -21.21 3.91 -12.25
N TYR A 149 -22.12 3.79 -11.29
CA TYR A 149 -21.77 3.56 -9.89
C TYR A 149 -21.12 2.20 -9.63
N ALA A 150 -21.35 1.18 -10.49
CA ALA A 150 -20.75 -0.13 -10.30
C ALA A 150 -19.25 -0.09 -10.62
N THR A 151 -18.88 0.52 -11.76
CA THR A 151 -17.46 0.75 -12.09
C THR A 151 -16.83 1.74 -11.12
N ALA A 152 -17.51 2.83 -10.76
CA ALA A 152 -16.97 3.78 -9.79
C ALA A 152 -16.64 3.11 -8.45
N ASN A 153 -17.54 2.26 -7.94
CA ASN A 153 -17.32 1.52 -6.70
C ASN A 153 -16.16 0.50 -6.82
N LEU A 154 -16.06 -0.19 -7.94
CA LEU A 154 -14.93 -1.10 -8.21
C LEU A 154 -13.59 -0.35 -8.23
N VAL A 155 -13.55 0.78 -8.93
CA VAL A 155 -12.35 1.62 -9.04
C VAL A 155 -11.99 2.22 -7.68
N SER A 156 -12.97 2.67 -6.89
CA SER A 156 -12.70 3.21 -5.55
C SER A 156 -12.08 2.18 -4.60
N GLU A 157 -12.49 0.91 -4.67
CA GLU A 157 -11.89 -0.17 -3.88
C GLU A 157 -10.42 -0.42 -4.28
N VAL A 158 -10.12 -0.41 -5.58
CA VAL A 158 -8.74 -0.54 -6.09
C VAL A 158 -7.88 0.62 -5.59
N LEU A 159 -8.37 1.85 -5.73
CA LEU A 159 -7.68 3.07 -5.29
C LEU A 159 -7.44 3.05 -3.78
N TYR A 160 -8.44 2.69 -2.98
CA TYR A 160 -8.33 2.62 -1.53
C TYR A 160 -7.22 1.65 -1.11
N ARG A 161 -7.23 0.42 -1.65
CA ARG A 161 -6.25 -0.62 -1.29
C ARG A 161 -4.83 -0.28 -1.78
N ALA A 162 -4.71 0.26 -2.99
CA ALA A 162 -3.42 0.71 -3.52
C ALA A 162 -2.82 1.84 -2.66
N ASN A 163 -3.63 2.84 -2.30
CA ASN A 163 -3.20 3.93 -1.43
C ASN A 163 -2.85 3.43 -0.02
N GLN A 164 -3.62 2.50 0.53
CA GLN A 164 -3.31 1.89 1.83
C GLN A 164 -1.94 1.21 1.80
N LEU A 165 -1.62 0.47 0.74
CA LEU A 165 -0.31 -0.15 0.57
C LEU A 165 0.82 0.87 0.43
N VAL A 166 0.63 1.90 -0.40
CA VAL A 166 1.62 2.99 -0.57
C VAL A 166 1.89 3.70 0.76
N CYS A 167 0.85 4.07 1.50
CA CYS A 167 0.98 4.68 2.82
C CYS A 167 1.70 3.75 3.79
N LYS A 168 1.38 2.46 3.77
CA LYS A 168 2.03 1.46 4.62
C LYS A 168 3.52 1.35 4.32
N ILE A 169 3.91 1.30 3.04
CA ILE A 169 5.33 1.29 2.64
C ILE A 169 6.05 2.55 3.15
N LYS A 170 5.45 3.73 2.97
CA LYS A 170 6.04 5.00 3.40
C LYS A 170 6.22 5.11 4.92
N LEU A 171 5.33 4.49 5.70
CA LEU A 171 5.40 4.48 7.16
C LEU A 171 6.35 3.41 7.69
N ASP A 172 6.34 2.22 7.09
CA ASP A 172 7.06 1.05 7.60
C ASP A 172 8.53 1.01 7.12
N ILE A 173 8.85 1.66 5.99
CA ILE A 173 10.19 1.64 5.40
C ILE A 173 10.83 3.03 5.45
N PRO A 174 11.89 3.23 6.26
CA PRO A 174 12.55 4.52 6.37
C PRO A 174 13.18 4.94 5.04
N THR A 175 12.90 6.16 4.59
CA THR A 175 13.48 6.74 3.38
C THR A 175 14.85 7.32 3.73
N GLY A 176 15.94 6.66 3.32
CA GLY A 176 17.24 7.30 3.08
C GLY A 176 18.02 7.93 4.25
N ALA A 177 17.58 7.90 5.50
CA ALA A 177 18.38 8.37 6.63
C ALA A 177 18.37 7.39 7.80
N SER A 178 19.57 6.92 8.17
CA SER A 178 19.89 6.24 9.44
C SER A 178 19.68 4.72 9.53
N PHE A 179 20.14 3.96 8.54
CA PHE A 179 20.84 2.70 8.88
C PHE A 179 22.34 3.00 9.04
N THR A 180 22.68 3.99 9.87
CA THR A 180 24.01 4.00 10.47
C THR A 180 24.04 2.79 11.38
N SER A 181 24.83 1.79 11.00
CA SER A 181 25.19 0.63 11.80
C SER A 181 25.98 1.06 13.04
N GLU A 182 25.40 1.88 13.89
CA GLU A 182 25.81 1.98 15.29
C GLU A 182 24.94 0.99 16.05
N CYS A 183 25.43 -0.26 16.11
CA CYS A 183 25.26 -1.06 17.31
C CYS A 183 25.85 -0.24 18.47
N ARG A 184 25.10 0.72 19.01
CA ARG A 184 25.38 1.29 20.32
C ARG A 184 25.19 0.15 21.31
N GLN A 185 26.30 -0.46 21.66
CA GLN A 185 26.43 -1.24 22.88
C GLN A 185 25.75 -0.44 23.99
N PRO A 186 24.92 -1.05 24.85
CA PRO A 186 24.50 -0.40 26.08
C PRO A 186 25.73 -0.38 27.00
N THR A 187 26.63 0.58 26.81
CA THR A 187 27.52 1.00 27.89
C THR A 187 26.61 1.60 28.94
N ARG A 188 26.27 0.80 29.96
CA ARG A 188 25.74 1.29 31.22
C ARG A 188 26.62 2.45 31.69
N PRO A 189 26.03 3.56 32.12
CA PRO A 189 26.56 4.28 33.26
C PRO A 189 25.59 4.04 34.41
N ASN A 190 26.11 3.41 35.46
CA ASN A 190 25.57 3.61 36.79
C ASN A 190 25.53 5.12 37.10
N SER A 191 24.66 5.45 38.05
CA SER A 191 24.76 6.60 38.96
C SER A 191 24.01 7.88 38.59
N TYR A 192 22.83 8.00 39.21
CA TYR A 192 22.34 9.15 39.98
C TYR A 192 22.58 10.56 39.39
N PHE A 193 21.57 11.13 38.71
CA PHE A 193 20.90 12.37 39.14
C PHE A 193 19.78 12.76 38.16
N SER A 194 18.68 13.18 38.77
CA SER A 194 17.51 13.82 38.17
C SER A 194 17.84 15.25 37.73
N THR A 195 17.27 15.70 36.60
CA THR A 195 16.81 17.07 36.23
C THR A 195 16.64 17.09 34.71
N MET A 196 15.41 17.08 34.16
CA MET A 196 14.62 18.28 33.83
C MET A 196 15.44 19.46 33.29
N GLU A 197 14.95 20.02 32.17
CA GLU A 197 15.32 21.31 31.54
C GLU A 197 16.43 21.31 30.47
N VAL A 198 16.05 21.10 29.20
CA VAL A 198 16.78 21.69 28.04
C VAL A 198 15.82 22.23 26.97
N TRP A 199 14.61 22.66 27.35
CA TRP A 199 13.70 23.39 26.43
C TRP A 199 13.11 24.62 27.12
N ALA A 200 13.97 25.51 27.60
CA ALA A 200 13.59 26.87 27.98
C ALA A 200 14.81 27.80 27.98
N GLN A 201 15.39 28.06 26.80
CA GLN A 201 16.26 29.23 26.60
C GLN A 201 15.82 29.97 25.32
N SER A 202 14.71 30.69 25.44
CA SER A 202 14.42 31.84 24.59
C SER A 202 14.85 33.09 25.36
N PRO A 203 15.76 33.94 24.84
CA PRO A 203 16.17 35.16 25.50
C PRO A 203 15.13 36.24 25.22
N GLY A 204 14.16 36.41 26.12
CA GLY A 204 13.12 37.42 25.89
C GLY A 204 12.01 37.54 26.92
N LEU A 205 12.26 37.27 28.21
CA LEU A 205 11.36 37.66 29.30
C LEU A 205 12.08 37.53 30.65
N MET A 206 13.01 38.44 30.91
CA MET A 206 13.45 38.77 32.27
C MET A 206 12.47 39.80 32.83
N GLY A 207 11.70 39.41 33.84
CA GLY A 207 10.84 40.36 34.55
C GLY A 207 9.67 39.70 35.26
N ILE A 208 9.95 38.93 36.31
CA ILE A 208 9.42 39.10 37.67
C ILE A 208 9.87 37.89 38.49
N SER A 209 10.69 38.19 39.48
CA SER A 209 11.32 37.30 40.45
C SER A 209 10.32 36.55 41.31
N ALA A 210 10.67 35.31 41.64
CA ALA A 210 10.12 34.54 42.73
C ALA A 210 10.26 35.24 44.10
N ALA A 211 9.17 35.23 44.86
CA ALA A 211 9.06 35.34 46.32
C ALA A 211 7.62 34.90 46.62
N GLU A 212 7.27 33.93 47.45
CA GLU A 212 7.73 33.51 48.77
C GLU A 212 7.46 31.99 48.91
N SER A 213 8.43 31.16 49.29
CA SER A 213 8.87 30.88 50.66
C SER A 213 7.84 30.11 51.52
N TYR A 214 8.11 28.81 51.69
CA TYR A 214 7.81 27.94 52.84
C TYR A 214 7.24 28.61 54.11
N ARG A 215 6.19 28.02 54.72
CA ARG A 215 6.21 27.32 56.03
C ARG A 215 4.79 27.06 56.58
N PHE A 216 4.70 25.90 57.26
CA PHE A 216 3.60 25.29 58.05
C PHE A 216 2.57 24.46 57.30
#